data_AF-A0A3M1IU32-F1
#
_entry.id   AF-A0A3M1IU32-F1
#
_cell.length_a   1.000
_cell.length_b   1.000
_cell.length_c   1.000
_cell.angle_alpha   90.00
_cell.angle_beta   90.00
_cell.angle_gamma   90.00
#
_symmetry.space_group_name_H-M   'P 1'
#
loop_
_entity.id
_entity.type
_entity.pdbx_description
1 polymer ?
#
loop_
_entity_poly.entity_id
_entity_poly.type
_entity_poly.pdbx_seq_one_letter_code
_entity_poly.pdbx_strand_id
1 'polypeptide(L)' 'MVESSIQAGKVLVAEPFMTDPNFRRAAVLLCDHDETEGSMGFILNKPLSTR' A
#
# COMPACT_ATOMS: atom_id res chain seq x y z
N MET A 1 20.96 9.25 3.03
CA MET A 1 20.08 8.24 2.40
C MET A 1 18.91 8.04 3.35
N VAL A 2 17.68 8.19 2.87
CA VAL A 2 16.50 7.87 3.68
C VAL A 2 16.38 6.35 3.69
N GLU A 3 16.50 5.74 4.85
CA GLU A 3 16.29 4.31 5.01
C GLU A 3 14.81 4.02 4.78
N SER A 4 14.50 3.31 3.69
CA SER A 4 13.14 2.91 3.34
C SER A 4 12.75 1.68 4.15
N SER A 5 12.55 1.88 5.46
CA SER A 5 11.98 0.87 6.34
C SER A 5 10.46 0.83 6.21
N ILE A 6 9.90 -0.38 6.24
CA ILE A 6 8.46 -0.61 6.24
C ILE A 6 7.94 -0.27 7.64
N GLN A 7 7.05 0.73 7.74
CA GLN A 7 6.47 1.17 9.00
C GLN A 7 5.12 1.84 8.75
N ALA A 8 4.25 1.82 9.75
CA ALA A 8 2.96 2.52 9.69
C ALA A 8 3.14 4.01 9.34
N GLY A 9 2.17 4.57 8.60
CA GLY A 9 2.19 5.94 8.09
C GLY A 9 2.95 6.13 6.76
N LYS A 10 3.62 5.10 6.25
CA LYS A 10 4.23 5.13 4.91
C LYS A 10 3.19 4.82 3.83
N VAL A 11 3.43 5.34 2.62
CA VAL A 11 2.65 4.99 1.43
C VAL A 11 3.49 4.10 0.54
N LEU A 12 2.99 2.91 0.25
CA LEU A 12 3.56 1.99 -0.73
C LEU A 12 2.99 2.34 -2.10
N VAL A 13 3.88 2.62 -3.06
CA VAL A 13 3.50 2.94 -4.43
C VAL A 13 3.76 1.72 -5.29
N ALA A 14 2.73 1.25 -5.99
CA ALA A 14 2.86 0.15 -6.93
C ALA A 14 3.87 0.50 -8.03
N GLU A 15 4.65 -0.49 -8.46
CA GLU A 15 5.52 -0.33 -9.60
C GLU A 15 4.73 0.03 -10.87
N PRO A 16 5.32 0.78 -11.82
CA PRO A 16 4.61 1.25 -13.02
C PRO A 16 3.92 0.15 -13.83
N PHE A 17 4.50 -1.06 -13.83
CA PHE A 17 4.04 -2.21 -14.63
C PHE A 17 3.53 -3.38 -13.78
N MET A 18 3.06 -3.10 -12.56
CA MET A 18 2.50 -4.14 -11.67
C MET A 18 1.36 -4.91 -12.36
N THR A 19 1.56 -6.23 -12.48
CA THR A 19 0.67 -7.12 -13.22
C THR A 19 -0.59 -7.47 -12.43
N ASP A 20 -0.49 -7.55 -11.10
CA ASP A 20 -1.61 -7.82 -10.20
C ASP A 20 -2.69 -6.72 -10.31
N PRO A 21 -3.90 -7.05 -10.78
CA PRO A 21 -4.98 -6.07 -10.94
C PRO A 21 -5.42 -5.42 -9.63
N ASN A 22 -5.26 -6.10 -8.49
CA ASN A 22 -5.66 -5.58 -7.17
C ASN A 22 -4.78 -4.41 -6.73
N PHE A 23 -3.52 -4.36 -7.17
CA PHE A 23 -2.56 -3.32 -6.80
C PHE A 23 -2.05 -2.49 -7.98
N ARG A 24 -2.50 -2.77 -9.21
CA ARG A 24 -2.16 -1.96 -10.38
C ARG A 24 -2.41 -0.47 -10.14
N ARG A 25 -1.34 0.32 -10.26
CA ARG A 25 -1.30 1.77 -9.99
C ARG A 25 -1.81 2.15 -8.60
N ALA A 26 -1.78 1.25 -7.63
CA ALA A 26 -2.26 1.53 -6.27
C ALA A 26 -1.26 2.39 -5.50
N ALA A 27 -1.80 3.30 -4.69
CA ALA A 27 -1.10 3.94 -3.58
C ALA A 27 -1.72 3.41 -2.29
N VAL A 28 -0.96 2.63 -1.51
CA VAL A 28 -1.43 1.96 -0.31
C VAL A 28 -0.86 2.67 0.92
N LEU A 29 -1.72 3.20 1.79
CA LEU A 29 -1.30 3.69 3.11
C LEU A 29 -1.13 2.49 4.05
N LEU A 30 0.07 2.32 4.61
CA LEU A 30 0.32 1.33 5.64
C LEU A 30 -0.19 1.87 6.98
N CYS A 31 -1.15 1.18 7.58
CA CYS A 31 -1.71 1.56 8.88
C CYS A 31 -1.06 0.79 10.02
N ASP A 32 -0.64 -0.44 9.75
CA ASP A 32 0.04 -1.29 10.70
C ASP A 32 1.06 -2.20 10.01
N HIS A 33 2.12 -2.53 10.73
CA HIS A 33 3.18 -3.43 10.27
C HIS A 33 3.81 -4.14 11.47
N ASP A 34 3.68 -5.47 11.48
CA ASP A 34 4.37 -6.35 12.38
C ASP A 34 5.14 -7.40 11.58
N GLU A 35 6.33 -7.77 12.06
CA GLU A 35 7.20 -8.71 11.35
C GLU A 35 6.64 -10.14 11.34
N THR A 36 5.80 -10.51 12.32
CA THR A 36 5.23 -11.85 12.49
C THR A 36 3.78 -11.96 12.01
N GLU A 37 2.94 -10.96 12.32
CA GLU A 37 1.52 -10.91 11.98
C GLU A 37 1.26 -10.32 10.58
N GLY A 38 2.26 -9.64 10.00
CA GLY A 38 2.19 -9.04 8.68
C GLY A 38 1.76 -7.58 8.70
N SER A 39 1.20 -7.10 7.57
CA SER A 39 0.92 -5.67 7.39
C SER A 39 -0.51 -5.42 6.95
N MET A 40 -1.08 -4.31 7.43
CA MET A 40 -2.41 -3.87 7.05
C MET A 40 -2.37 -2.45 6.48
N GLY A 41 -3.13 -2.20 5.41
CA GLY A 41 -3.22 -0.89 4.81
C GLY A 41 -4.45 -0.70 3.92
N PHE A 42 -4.66 0.55 3.49
CA PHE A 42 -5.78 0.95 2.63
C PHE A 42 -5.31 1.51 1.30
N ILE A 43 -6.01 1.17 0.22
CA ILE A 43 -5.78 1.78 -1.09
C ILE A 43 -6.43 3.17 -1.11
N LEU A 44 -5.61 4.21 -1.29
CA LEU A 44 -6.07 5.60 -1.27
C LEU A 44 -6.68 6.07 -2.60
N ASN A 45 -6.33 5.41 -3.70
CA ASN A 45 -6.60 5.90 -5.05
C ASN A 45 -7.47 4.96 -5.90
N LYS A 46 -8.27 4.11 -5.25
CA LYS A 46 -9.31 3.29 -5.88
C LYS A 46 -10.67 3.60 -5.25
N PRO A 47 -11.42 4.59 -5.78
CA PRO A 47 -12.71 4.95 -5.22
C PRO A 47 -13.68 3.77 -5.31
N LEU A 48 -14.42 3.53 -4.24
CA LEU A 48 -15.48 2.53 -4.22
C LEU A 48 -16.71 3.09 -4.94
N SER A 49 -17.31 2.29 -5.81
CA SER A 49 -18.60 2.61 -6.43
C SER A 49 -19.74 2.33 -5.46
N THR A 50 -19.77 3.05 -4.34
CA THR A 50 -20.94 3.13 -3.48
C THR A 50 -21.92 4.11 -4.12
N ARG A 51 -23.07 3.58 -4.56
CA ARG A 51 -24.23 4.38 -4.96
C ARG A 51 -24.90 5.02 -3.75
#